data_AF-A0A7J3LM24-F1
#
_entry.id   AF-A0A7J3LM24-F1
#
_cell.length_a   1.000
_cell.length_b   1.000
_cell.length_c   1.000
_cell.angle_alpha   90.00
_cell.angle_beta   90.00
_cell.angle_gamma   90.00
#
_symmetry.space_group_name_H-M   'P 1'
#
loop_
_entity.id
_entity.type
_entity.pdbx_description
1 polymer ?
#
loop_
_entity_poly.entity_id
_entity_poly.type
_entity_poly.pdbx_seq_one_letter_code
_entity_poly.pdbx_strand_id
1 'polypeptide(L)'
;MERHETCLLLAKRELQASEKLLDVTYRLLEEPKVLMVCAAKVFSSLCNAVKALLLFEAAKKRIPMPNEDVESMLETFKARQTRRYRLSEDYSRIIDEIGGIVEEHRKSPLEFSRNGNLVICNENFEYRLLSYDGLLHYNKKAKLFIKEVESIMQ
;
A
#
# COMPACT_ATOMS: atom_id res chain seq x y z
N MET A 1 -12.38 1.51 -21.16
CA MET A 1 -11.60 1.14 -19.97
C MET A 1 -12.56 1.01 -18.82
N GLU A 2 -12.75 -0.20 -18.31
CA GLU A 2 -13.66 -0.46 -17.20
C GLU A 2 -13.10 0.14 -15.89
N ARG A 3 -13.96 0.45 -14.91
CA ARG A 3 -13.54 1.13 -13.67
C ARG A 3 -12.42 0.37 -12.93
N HIS A 4 -12.45 -0.97 -12.97
CA HIS A 4 -11.42 -1.80 -12.34
C HIS A 4 -10.06 -1.72 -13.06
N GLU A 5 -10.03 -1.62 -14.39
CA GLU A 5 -8.79 -1.46 -15.17
C GLU A 5 -8.10 -0.13 -14.85
N THR A 6 -8.89 0.94 -14.70
CA THR A 6 -8.39 2.26 -14.29
C THR A 6 -7.73 2.18 -12.91
N CYS A 7 -8.36 1.52 -11.93
CA CYS A 7 -7.77 1.32 -10.60
C CYS A 7 -6.48 0.50 -10.66
N LEU A 8 -6.43 -0.56 -11.46
CA LEU A 8 -5.21 -1.35 -11.64
C LEU A 8 -4.07 -0.54 -12.26
N LEU A 9 -4.38 0.32 -13.25
CA LEU A 9 -3.41 1.23 -13.85
C LEU A 9 -2.87 2.25 -12.83
N LEU A 10 -3.75 2.83 -12.00
CA LEU A 10 -3.35 3.73 -10.92
C LEU A 10 -2.46 3.03 -9.91
N ALA A 11 -2.80 1.80 -9.51
CA ALA A 11 -1.98 1.00 -8.61
C ALA A 11 -0.55 0.83 -9.15
N LYS A 12 -0.41 0.45 -10.41
CA LYS A 12 0.90 0.28 -11.08
C LYS A 12 1.69 1.59 -11.13
N ARG A 13 1.03 2.71 -11.44
CA ARG A 13 1.67 4.03 -11.52
C ARG A 13 2.19 4.50 -10.16
N GLU A 14 1.40 4.36 -9.10
CA GLU A 14 1.82 4.75 -7.75
C GLU A 14 3.00 3.89 -7.27
N LEU A 15 2.98 2.58 -7.52
CA LEU A 15 4.10 1.71 -7.18
C LEU A 15 5.37 2.10 -7.95
N GLN A 16 5.27 2.33 -9.25
CA GLN A 16 6.40 2.74 -10.07
C GLN A 16 6.97 4.10 -9.61
N ALA A 17 6.11 5.03 -9.20
CA ALA A 17 6.55 6.30 -8.64
C ALA A 17 7.29 6.11 -7.31
N SER A 18 6.82 5.22 -6.43
CA SER A 18 7.52 4.84 -5.20
C SER A 18 8.90 4.23 -5.50
N GLU A 19 8.97 3.24 -6.40
CA GLU A 19 10.23 2.60 -6.81
C GLU A 19 11.24 3.64 -7.32
N LYS A 20 10.80 4.55 -8.20
CA LYS A 20 11.67 5.59 -8.77
C LYS A 20 12.14 6.60 -7.72
N LEU A 21 11.26 7.04 -6.81
CA LEU A 21 11.63 7.95 -5.72
C LEU A 21 12.64 7.30 -4.79
N LEU A 22 12.45 6.02 -4.46
CA LEU A 22 13.34 5.29 -3.57
C LEU A 22 14.70 5.04 -4.22
N ASP A 23 14.74 4.60 -5.47
CA ASP A 23 16.00 4.23 -6.14
C ASP A 23 16.82 5.41 -6.65
N VAL A 24 16.17 6.51 -7.02
CA VAL A 24 16.86 7.68 -7.59
C VAL A 24 16.93 8.81 -6.57
N THR A 25 15.78 9.27 -6.08
CA THR A 25 15.70 10.49 -5.29
C THR A 25 16.27 10.28 -3.90
N TYR A 26 15.86 9.23 -3.19
CA TYR A 26 16.35 8.98 -1.84
C TYR A 26 17.84 8.65 -1.82
N ARG A 27 18.37 7.87 -2.78
CA ARG A 27 19.81 7.59 -2.86
C ARG A 27 20.67 8.83 -3.10
N LEU A 28 20.11 9.86 -3.76
CA LEU A 28 20.83 11.10 -4.04
C LEU A 28 20.74 12.10 -2.90
N LEU A 29 19.55 12.24 -2.30
CA LEU A 29 19.28 13.27 -1.29
C LEU A 29 19.51 12.78 0.14
N GLU A 30 19.40 11.48 0.37
CA GLU A 30 19.44 10.83 1.69
C GLU A 30 18.46 11.46 2.71
N GLU A 31 17.40 12.09 2.22
CA GLU A 31 16.41 12.81 3.03
C GLU A 31 15.31 11.86 3.51
N PRO A 32 15.20 11.57 4.83
CA PRO A 32 14.30 10.53 5.34
C PRO A 32 12.82 10.84 5.15
N LYS A 33 12.43 12.12 4.98
CA LYS A 33 11.05 12.49 4.62
C LYS A 33 10.60 11.90 3.28
N VAL A 34 11.53 11.63 2.35
CA VAL A 34 11.23 10.95 1.08
C VAL A 34 10.73 9.53 1.31
N LEU A 35 11.20 8.86 2.38
CA LEU A 35 10.73 7.52 2.74
C LEU A 35 9.22 7.54 3.03
N MET A 36 8.72 8.58 3.69
CA MET A 36 7.28 8.71 3.97
C MET A 36 6.44 8.92 2.71
N VAL A 37 6.94 9.73 1.77
CA VAL A 37 6.29 9.87 0.46
C VAL A 37 6.22 8.53 -0.27
N CYS A 38 7.30 7.73 -0.21
CA CYS A 38 7.31 6.39 -0.78
C CYS A 38 6.29 5.48 -0.07
N ALA A 39 6.22 5.48 1.26
CA ALA A 39 5.27 4.67 2.03
C ALA A 39 3.81 4.98 1.63
N ALA A 40 3.45 6.27 1.56
CA ALA A 40 2.12 6.71 1.15
C ALA A 40 1.76 6.24 -0.27
N LYS A 41 2.73 6.26 -1.20
CA LYS A 41 2.54 5.76 -2.57
C LYS A 41 2.37 4.25 -2.63
N VAL A 42 3.13 3.49 -1.85
CA VAL A 42 2.94 2.04 -1.76
C VAL A 42 1.58 1.70 -1.16
N PHE A 43 1.17 2.37 -0.09
CA PHE A 43 -0.15 2.17 0.49
C PHE A 43 -1.27 2.49 -0.50
N SER A 44 -1.19 3.65 -1.17
CA SER A 44 -2.13 4.05 -2.23
C SER A 44 -2.17 3.03 -3.37
N SER A 45 -1.02 2.49 -3.77
CA SER A 45 -0.93 1.45 -4.78
C SER A 45 -1.67 0.17 -4.37
N LEU A 46 -1.43 -0.32 -3.15
CA LEU A 46 -2.10 -1.49 -2.61
C LEU A 46 -3.62 -1.29 -2.51
N CYS A 47 -4.07 -0.15 -2.01
CA CYS A 47 -5.49 0.19 -1.92
C CYS A 47 -6.16 0.21 -3.30
N ASN A 48 -5.50 0.78 -4.31
CA ASN A 48 -6.01 0.80 -5.68
C ASN A 48 -6.07 -0.61 -6.30
N ALA A 49 -5.10 -1.49 -5.98
CA ALA A 49 -5.12 -2.89 -6.42
C ALA A 49 -6.28 -3.68 -5.76
N VAL A 50 -6.50 -3.49 -4.46
CA VAL A 50 -7.67 -4.05 -3.77
C VAL A 50 -8.97 -3.53 -4.40
N LYS A 51 -9.06 -2.22 -4.65
CA LYS A 51 -10.23 -1.61 -5.29
C LYS A 51 -10.49 -2.19 -6.67
N ALA A 52 -9.45 -2.39 -7.47
CA ALA A 52 -9.55 -3.02 -8.79
C ALA A 52 -10.15 -4.43 -8.68
N LEU A 53 -9.63 -5.26 -7.77
CA LEU A 53 -10.13 -6.62 -7.55
C LEU A 53 -11.60 -6.63 -7.13
N LEU A 54 -12.00 -5.78 -6.19
CA LEU A 54 -13.39 -5.72 -5.72
C LEU A 54 -14.35 -5.20 -6.79
N LEU A 55 -13.94 -4.19 -7.57
CA LEU A 55 -14.73 -3.69 -8.70
C LEU A 55 -14.88 -4.75 -9.80
N PHE A 56 -13.86 -5.56 -10.05
CA PHE A 56 -13.93 -6.69 -10.95
C PHE A 56 -14.93 -7.74 -10.45
N GLU A 57 -14.88 -8.10 -9.17
CA GLU A 57 -15.82 -9.04 -8.56
C GLU A 57 -17.28 -8.52 -8.61
N ALA A 58 -17.47 -7.23 -8.37
CA ALA A 58 -18.77 -6.58 -8.48
C ALA A 58 -19.29 -6.57 -9.93
N ALA A 59 -18.42 -6.31 -10.92
CA ALA A 59 -18.77 -6.38 -12.34
C ALA A 59 -19.18 -7.80 -12.75
N LYS A 60 -18.56 -8.83 -12.15
CA LYS A 60 -18.96 -10.24 -12.29
C LYS A 60 -20.16 -10.64 -11.43
N LYS A 61 -20.80 -9.69 -10.74
CA LYS A 61 -21.97 -9.87 -9.85
C LYS A 61 -21.73 -10.86 -8.69
N ARG A 62 -20.47 -11.02 -8.26
CA ARG A 62 -20.09 -11.95 -7.18
C ARG A 62 -20.19 -11.30 -5.80
N ILE A 63 -20.07 -9.97 -5.76
CA ILE A 63 -20.27 -9.15 -4.57
C ILE A 63 -21.10 -7.90 -4.92
N PRO A 64 -21.71 -7.24 -3.93
CA PRO A 64 -22.25 -5.89 -4.10
C PRO A 64 -21.17 -4.88 -4.50
N MET A 65 -21.57 -3.74 -5.05
CA MET A 65 -20.61 -2.65 -5.31
C MET A 65 -19.88 -2.28 -4.00
N PRO A 66 -18.53 -2.26 -3.99
CA PRO A 66 -17.79 -1.92 -2.79
C PRO A 66 -17.99 -0.45 -2.41
N ASN A 67 -17.92 -0.16 -1.10
CA ASN A 67 -17.91 1.20 -0.59
C ASN A 67 -16.66 1.96 -1.04
N GLU A 68 -16.73 3.29 -1.02
CA GLU A 68 -15.58 4.14 -1.40
C GLU A 68 -14.59 4.35 -0.25
N ASP A 69 -14.98 4.08 0.99
CA ASP A 69 -14.11 4.20 2.14
C ASP A 69 -13.06 3.07 2.18
N VAL A 70 -11.82 3.44 2.53
CA VAL A 70 -10.69 2.52 2.47
C VAL A 70 -10.84 1.39 3.49
N GLU A 71 -11.37 1.69 4.68
CA GLU A 71 -11.47 0.73 5.78
C GLU A 71 -12.42 -0.43 5.43
N SER A 72 -13.67 -0.14 5.07
CA SER A 72 -14.67 -1.11 4.65
C SER A 72 -14.24 -1.89 3.40
N MET A 73 -13.56 -1.23 2.47
CA MET A 73 -12.99 -1.87 1.28
C MET A 73 -11.94 -2.93 1.69
N LEU A 74 -11.01 -2.58 2.58
CA LEU A 74 -9.99 -3.49 3.08
C LEU A 74 -10.58 -4.63 3.91
N GLU A 75 -11.60 -4.37 4.74
CA GLU A 75 -12.33 -5.41 5.47
C GLU A 75 -12.98 -6.41 4.50
N THR A 76 -13.65 -5.91 3.45
CA THR A 76 -14.29 -6.76 2.44
C THR A 76 -13.27 -7.64 1.73
N PHE A 77 -12.10 -7.08 1.39
CA PHE A 77 -10.98 -7.81 0.80
C PHE A 77 -10.49 -8.94 1.72
N LYS A 78 -10.20 -8.61 2.98
CA LYS A 78 -9.70 -9.58 3.98
C LYS A 78 -10.70 -10.69 4.27
N ALA A 79 -11.99 -10.36 4.35
CA ALA A 79 -13.03 -11.32 4.71
C ALA A 79 -13.37 -12.30 3.57
N ARG A 80 -13.34 -11.83 2.31
CA ARG A 80 -13.90 -12.58 1.18
C ARG A 80 -12.87 -13.00 0.14
N GLN A 81 -11.97 -12.10 -0.24
CA GLN A 81 -11.16 -12.29 -1.44
C GLN A 81 -9.88 -13.07 -1.18
N THR A 82 -9.26 -12.88 0.00
CA THR A 82 -8.08 -13.65 0.43
C THR A 82 -8.32 -15.16 0.34
N ARG A 83 -9.44 -15.63 0.89
CA ARG A 83 -9.84 -17.04 0.87
C ARG A 83 -10.26 -17.51 -0.53
N ARG A 84 -11.03 -16.69 -1.25
CA ARG A 84 -11.54 -17.02 -2.60
C ARG A 84 -10.40 -17.28 -3.58
N TYR A 85 -9.39 -16.41 -3.57
CA TYR A 85 -8.27 -16.45 -4.49
C TYR A 85 -7.01 -17.10 -3.91
N ARG A 86 -7.08 -17.59 -2.66
CA ARG A 86 -5.93 -18.16 -1.92
C ARG A 86 -4.72 -17.20 -1.90
N LEU A 87 -5.00 -15.91 -1.80
CA LEU A 87 -3.97 -14.88 -1.72
C LEU A 87 -3.20 -15.06 -0.42
N SER A 88 -1.89 -14.78 -0.47
CA SER A 88 -1.06 -14.86 0.73
C SER A 88 -1.56 -13.92 1.83
N GLU A 89 -1.63 -14.42 3.06
CA GLU A 89 -1.97 -13.62 4.25
C GLU A 89 -0.95 -12.49 4.47
N ASP A 90 0.27 -12.62 3.94
CA ASP A 90 1.28 -11.56 3.91
C ASP A 90 0.75 -10.26 3.29
N TYR A 91 -0.13 -10.33 2.28
CA TYR A 91 -0.63 -9.13 1.62
C TYR A 91 -1.51 -8.29 2.54
N SER A 92 -2.42 -8.91 3.27
CA SER A 92 -3.24 -8.23 4.28
C SER A 92 -2.37 -7.61 5.37
N ARG A 93 -1.36 -8.35 5.84
CA ARG A 93 -0.44 -7.87 6.87
C ARG A 93 0.32 -6.63 6.41
N ILE A 94 0.87 -6.65 5.20
CA ILE A 94 1.66 -5.53 4.68
C ILE A 94 0.79 -4.31 4.41
N ILE A 95 -0.45 -4.50 3.93
CA ILE A 95 -1.42 -3.40 3.80
C ILE A 95 -1.66 -2.73 5.14
N ASP A 96 -1.84 -3.52 6.21
CA ASP A 96 -2.07 -3.00 7.56
C ASP A 96 -0.83 -2.33 8.15
N GLU A 97 0.34 -2.94 7.98
CA GLU A 97 1.60 -2.39 8.46
C GLU A 97 1.90 -1.03 7.82
N ILE A 98 1.79 -0.93 6.50
CA ILE A 98 2.11 0.31 5.79
C ILE A 98 1.00 1.36 5.93
N GLY A 99 -0.27 0.92 5.99
CA GLY A 99 -1.39 1.80 6.31
C GLY A 99 -1.26 2.40 7.71
N GLY A 100 -0.85 1.58 8.68
CA GLY A 100 -0.54 2.02 10.05
C GLY A 100 0.57 3.06 10.09
N ILE A 101 1.67 2.84 9.34
CA ILE A 101 2.77 3.81 9.24
C ILE A 101 2.28 5.17 8.68
N VAL A 102 1.47 5.16 7.62
CA VAL A 102 0.91 6.37 7.02
C VAL A 102 -0.06 7.08 7.96
N GLU A 103 -0.85 6.32 8.72
CA GLU A 103 -1.79 6.86 9.69
C GLU A 103 -1.10 7.44 10.93
N GLU A 104 -0.07 6.78 11.43
CA GLU A 104 0.76 7.25 12.54
C GLU A 104 1.50 8.53 12.15
N HIS A 105 2.05 8.62 10.92
CA HIS A 105 2.62 9.86 10.38
C HIS A 105 1.62 11.02 10.45
N ARG A 106 0.37 10.78 10.00
CA ARG A 106 -0.68 11.81 10.02
C ARG A 106 -1.02 12.31 11.42
N LYS A 107 -0.90 11.45 12.43
CA LYS A 107 -1.21 11.73 13.83
C LYS A 107 0.01 12.09 14.66
N SER A 108 1.21 12.05 14.09
CA SER A 108 2.44 12.10 14.87
C SER A 108 2.65 13.49 15.47
N PRO A 109 2.85 13.60 16.79
CA PRO A 109 3.26 14.85 17.41
C PRO A 109 4.74 15.17 17.13
N LEU A 110 5.55 14.17 16.76
CA LEU A 110 6.99 14.33 16.60
C LEU A 110 7.58 13.33 15.58
N GLU A 111 8.30 13.89 14.61
CA GLU A 111 9.04 13.12 13.61
C GLU A 111 10.47 13.62 13.52
N PHE A 112 11.41 12.69 13.42
CA PHE A 112 12.81 13.03 13.25
C PHE A 112 13.57 11.97 12.48
N SER A 113 14.69 12.41 11.92
CA SER A 113 15.62 11.56 11.18
C SER A 113 16.67 10.98 12.12
N ARG A 114 16.93 9.67 12.05
CA ARG A 114 18.00 9.01 12.80
C ARG A 114 18.67 7.93 11.97
N ASN A 115 19.98 8.07 11.73
CA ASN A 115 20.79 7.12 10.94
C ASN A 115 20.18 6.86 9.54
N GLY A 116 19.72 7.91 8.86
CA GLY A 116 19.04 7.81 7.56
C GLY A 116 17.61 7.27 7.61
N ASN A 117 17.11 6.84 8.76
CA ASN A 117 15.73 6.37 8.89
C ASN A 117 14.82 7.50 9.36
N LEU A 118 13.55 7.40 8.99
CA LEU A 118 12.51 8.25 9.55
C LEU A 118 11.94 7.58 10.80
N VAL A 119 11.99 8.28 11.92
CA VAL A 119 11.39 7.84 13.19
C VAL A 119 10.08 8.61 13.36
N ILE A 120 8.99 7.86 13.52
CA ILE A 120 7.64 8.37 13.72
C ILE A 120 7.23 8.00 15.14
N CYS A 121 7.01 8.98 15.99
CA CYS A 121 6.54 8.75 17.36
C CYS A 121 5.02 8.90 17.43
N ASN A 122 4.36 8.04 18.20
CA ASN A 122 2.96 8.24 18.57
C ASN A 122 2.84 9.03 19.89
N GLU A 123 1.60 9.35 20.29
CA GLU A 123 1.31 10.08 21.54
C GLU A 123 1.78 9.34 22.81
N ASN A 124 1.94 8.01 22.73
CA ASN A 124 2.45 7.18 23.82
C ASN A 124 3.99 7.06 23.81
N PHE A 125 4.69 7.82 22.96
CA PHE A 125 6.13 7.75 22.73
C PHE A 125 6.65 6.39 22.26
N GLU A 126 5.78 5.51 21.75
CA GLU A 126 6.20 4.36 20.96
C GLU A 126 6.64 4.87 19.60
N TYR A 127 7.72 4.33 19.07
CA TYR A 127 8.28 4.76 17.80
C TYR A 127 8.24 3.65 16.77
N ARG A 128 7.88 4.02 15.54
CA ARG A 128 8.13 3.20 14.35
C ARG A 128 9.30 3.77 13.57
N LEU A 129 10.08 2.86 13.01
CA LEU A 129 11.19 3.18 12.15
C LEU A 129 10.86 2.81 10.72
N LEU A 130 10.92 3.80 9.82
CA LEU A 130 10.80 3.60 8.39
C LEU A 130 12.18 3.72 7.75
N SER A 131 12.63 2.63 7.14
CA SER A 131 13.93 2.52 6.51
C SER A 131 13.81 2.31 4.99
N TYR A 132 14.92 2.55 4.30
CA TYR A 132 15.09 2.24 2.89
C TYR A 132 14.79 0.76 2.59
N ASP A 133 15.39 -0.16 3.36
CA ASP A 133 15.21 -1.60 3.16
C ASP A 133 13.78 -2.07 3.44
N GLY A 134 13.11 -1.47 4.44
CA GLY A 134 11.70 -1.71 4.71
C GLY A 134 10.81 -1.33 3.52
N LEU A 135 11.07 -0.17 2.91
CA LEU A 135 10.34 0.25 1.71
C LEU A 135 10.66 -0.58 0.48
N LEU A 136 11.89 -1.03 0.30
CA LEU A 136 12.22 -2.00 -0.75
C LEU A 136 11.44 -3.30 -0.56
N HIS A 137 11.30 -3.77 0.69
CA HIS A 137 10.49 -4.94 1.01
C HIS A 137 9.01 -4.73 0.65
N TYR A 138 8.42 -3.61 1.08
CA TYR A 138 7.03 -3.28 0.78
C TYR A 138 6.79 -3.11 -0.73
N ASN A 139 7.68 -2.44 -1.46
CA ASN A 139 7.61 -2.31 -2.92
C ASN A 139 7.58 -3.68 -3.61
N LYS A 140 8.49 -4.59 -3.22
CA LYS A 140 8.55 -5.95 -3.77
C LYS A 140 7.25 -6.72 -3.52
N LYS A 141 6.71 -6.65 -2.31
CA LYS A 141 5.47 -7.35 -1.94
C LYS A 141 4.24 -6.76 -2.62
N ALA A 142 4.14 -5.43 -2.71
CA ALA A 142 3.09 -4.76 -3.49
C ALA A 142 3.14 -5.14 -4.97
N LYS A 143 4.34 -5.27 -5.54
CA LYS A 143 4.53 -5.72 -6.93
C LYS A 143 4.00 -7.13 -7.16
N LEU A 144 4.27 -8.06 -6.24
CA LEU A 144 3.74 -9.42 -6.30
C LEU A 144 2.22 -9.43 -6.20
N PHE A 145 1.67 -8.68 -5.23
CA PHE A 145 0.23 -8.56 -5.06
C PHE A 145 -0.47 -8.03 -6.33
N ILE A 146 0.04 -6.94 -6.93
CA ILE A 146 -0.53 -6.37 -8.16
C ILE A 146 -0.49 -7.37 -9.31
N LYS A 147 0.58 -8.18 -9.43
CA LYS A 147 0.66 -9.22 -10.46
C LYS A 147 -0.39 -10.31 -10.25
N GLU A 148 -0.64 -10.73 -9.02
CA GLU A 148 -1.69 -11.69 -8.71
C GLU A 148 -3.08 -11.13 -9.03
N VAL A 149 -3.35 -9.87 -8.62
CA VAL A 149 -4.61 -9.19 -8.97
C VAL A 149 -4.79 -9.10 -10.48
N GLU A 150 -3.76 -8.72 -11.22
CA GLU A 150 -3.80 -8.68 -12.69
C GLU A 150 -4.09 -10.07 -13.28
N SER A 151 -3.46 -11.12 -12.77
CA SER A 151 -3.69 -12.50 -13.23
C SER A 151 -5.12 -13.00 -12.96
N ILE A 152 -5.78 -12.51 -11.91
CA ILE A 152 -7.17 -12.86 -11.59
C ILE A 152 -8.16 -12.19 -12.57
N MET A 153 -7.79 -11.03 -13.10
CA MET A 153 -8.64 -10.19 -13.93
C MET A 153 -8.57 -10.53 -15.43
N GLN A 154 -7.55 -11.29 -15.85
CA GLN A 154 -7.40 -11.84 -17.21
C GLN A 154 -8.37 -13.00 -17.44
#